data_AF-A0A9P1M2U6-F1
#
_entry.id   AF-A0A9P1M2U6-F1
#
_cell.length_a   1.000
_cell.length_b   1.000
_cell.length_c   1.000
_cell.angle_alpha   90.00
_cell.angle_beta   90.00
_cell.angle_gamma   90.00
#
_symmetry.space_group_name_H-M   'P 1'
#
loop_
_entity.id
_entity.type
_entity.pdbx_description
1 polymer ?
#
loop_
_entity_poly.entity_id
_entity_poly.type
_entity_poly.pdbx_seq_one_letter_code
_entity_poly.pdbx_strand_id
1 'polypeptide(L)'
;VMLCRQKLREFKQGHDVQGGSSDDKQGGASSDDDDEGGEPAEPRFVIDDEGQITFQDIIKDSLEEEVHAFMEEIEHNNIRKMHGAYCCPVCPFRAFGRLCQLSDHLRRHHVAAKQFVCSGKKQLKVILALHDSDSVRKENGADYLFRSAMLLRTQVVPPLDRNKSLIDKNLRLLLEKDGPRYVNQKALGEQIVARRVLNIYYDKSFAEMVYREIVLHHSSDIYMSYQVQSLKSSIFKTLEHSQEFLCLSIDATLKVCMTVQGQANYRASAQTRNAACFDDEHSLRRVLTIRGRTGAVLGMVPVPSEESPKIKESLRNLFSNQALFQVRYLATDNPSPKLFRELKEICPNLSCLSLDPVHLAIVYEYAQWGKKTAGSKVLRCLLHKMNQVAPNMRSSSWGPLFTGTAPPSLTRDEERARHLITDGSMGATRAKRILDNLHPDSPLFCRITFIEALAALCATYPREVSRKVTGSNKEIRKVLWAATAPDRLEWLRNN
;
A
#
# COMPACT_ATOMS: atom_id res chain seq x y z
N VAL A 1 -28.48 -23.17 -22.02
CA VAL A 1 -28.20 -22.92 -23.47
C VAL A 1 -29.32 -22.17 -24.23
N MET A 2 -30.51 -21.94 -23.67
CA MET A 2 -31.48 -20.98 -24.27
C MET A 2 -31.61 -19.64 -23.52
N LEU A 3 -31.22 -19.52 -22.24
CA LEU A 3 -30.97 -18.21 -21.60
C LEU A 3 -29.54 -17.69 -21.79
N CYS A 4 -28.57 -18.60 -21.95
CA CYS A 4 -27.18 -18.32 -22.31
C CYS A 4 -27.00 -17.78 -23.76
N ARG A 5 -28.08 -17.30 -24.39
CA ARG A 5 -28.16 -16.88 -25.81
C ARG A 5 -28.64 -15.44 -26.02
N GLN A 6 -28.96 -14.67 -24.97
CA GLN A 6 -29.40 -13.28 -25.15
C GLN A 6 -28.23 -12.28 -25.16
N LYS A 7 -27.20 -12.44 -24.32
CA LYS A 7 -26.03 -11.54 -24.30
C LYS A 7 -24.98 -11.78 -25.40
N LEU A 8 -25.05 -12.89 -26.14
CA LEU A 8 -24.16 -13.20 -27.28
C LEU A 8 -24.66 -12.64 -28.62
N ARG A 9 -25.87 -12.06 -28.67
CA ARG A 9 -26.40 -11.37 -29.87
C ARG A 9 -26.20 -9.85 -29.82
N GLU A 10 -26.19 -9.24 -28.64
CA GLU A 10 -26.01 -7.79 -28.49
C GLU A 10 -24.56 -7.33 -28.73
N PHE A 11 -23.57 -8.19 -28.48
CA PHE A 11 -22.16 -7.84 -28.72
C PHE A 11 -21.74 -7.85 -30.20
N LYS A 12 -22.59 -8.35 -31.11
CA LYS A 12 -22.31 -8.39 -32.56
C LYS A 12 -23.01 -7.30 -33.37
N GLN A 13 -23.86 -6.47 -32.77
CA GLN A 13 -24.61 -5.41 -33.46
C GLN A 13 -24.20 -3.97 -33.10
N GLY A 14 -23.15 -3.77 -32.30
CA GLY A 14 -22.66 -2.42 -31.93
C GLY A 14 -21.71 -1.75 -32.94
N HIS A 15 -21.51 -2.32 -34.12
CA HIS A 15 -20.76 -1.71 -35.22
C HIS A 15 -21.71 -1.52 -36.41
N ASP A 16 -22.62 -0.57 -36.29
CA ASP A 16 -22.99 0.35 -37.37
C ASP A 16 -24.04 1.35 -36.88
N VAL A 17 -23.83 2.60 -37.29
CA VAL A 17 -24.79 3.57 -37.82
C VAL A 17 -24.54 4.98 -37.26
N GLN A 18 -23.93 5.78 -38.14
CA GLN A 18 -24.27 7.14 -38.56
C GLN A 18 -25.01 8.09 -37.61
N GLY A 19 -24.56 9.34 -37.67
CA GLY A 19 -25.07 10.47 -36.91
C GLY A 19 -26.48 10.92 -37.27
N GLY A 20 -27.01 11.76 -36.39
CA GLY A 20 -28.29 12.44 -36.53
C GLY A 20 -28.50 13.41 -35.38
N SER A 21 -28.38 14.70 -35.70
CA SER A 21 -28.58 15.89 -34.88
C SER A 21 -30.06 16.11 -34.50
N SER A 22 -30.35 16.66 -33.31
CA SER A 22 -31.05 17.96 -33.11
C SER A 22 -31.65 18.14 -31.69
N ASP A 23 -31.25 19.26 -31.09
CA ASP A 23 -31.99 20.31 -30.37
C ASP A 23 -32.84 20.06 -29.10
N ASP A 24 -32.32 20.69 -28.03
CA ASP A 24 -32.95 21.66 -27.11
C ASP A 24 -34.35 21.41 -26.49
N LYS A 25 -34.38 21.40 -25.14
CA LYS A 25 -34.93 22.52 -24.32
C LYS A 25 -34.83 22.29 -22.80
N GLN A 26 -34.19 23.27 -22.15
CA GLN A 26 -34.45 23.91 -20.84
C GLN A 26 -35.48 23.32 -19.85
N GLY A 27 -35.10 23.31 -18.57
CA GLY A 27 -36.03 23.62 -17.47
C GLY A 27 -35.65 23.16 -16.06
N GLY A 28 -35.18 24.09 -15.22
CA GLY A 28 -35.75 24.30 -13.87
C GLY A 28 -35.22 23.48 -12.68
N ALA A 29 -34.78 24.22 -11.66
CA ALA A 29 -34.24 23.82 -10.36
C ALA A 29 -35.24 23.19 -9.35
N SER A 30 -34.66 22.75 -8.21
CA SER A 30 -35.25 22.42 -6.89
C SER A 30 -35.45 20.91 -6.65
N SER A 31 -35.19 20.32 -5.49
CA SER A 31 -34.39 20.62 -4.29
C SER A 31 -34.39 19.32 -3.44
N ASP A 32 -33.43 19.23 -2.53
CA ASP A 32 -33.46 18.46 -1.27
C ASP A 32 -33.26 16.93 -1.31
N ASP A 33 -32.12 16.57 -0.70
CA ASP A 33 -31.90 15.54 0.32
C ASP A 33 -32.13 14.06 -0.02
N ASP A 34 -31.02 13.35 -0.26
CA ASP A 34 -30.54 12.23 0.59
C ASP A 34 -29.21 11.69 0.01
N ASP A 35 -28.11 12.38 0.32
CA ASP A 35 -26.74 11.91 0.03
C ASP A 35 -26.29 11.04 1.22
N GLU A 36 -26.70 9.76 1.19
CA GLU A 36 -26.10 8.75 2.06
C GLU A 36 -24.61 8.65 1.73
N GLY A 37 -23.79 9.21 2.63
CA GLY A 37 -22.35 9.20 2.57
C GLY A 37 -21.80 7.78 2.40
N GLY A 38 -21.40 7.47 1.17
CA GLY A 38 -20.57 6.30 0.88
C GLY A 38 -19.22 6.44 1.58
N GLU A 39 -19.02 5.66 2.64
CA GLU A 39 -17.71 5.47 3.27
C GLU A 39 -16.62 5.22 2.22
N PRO A 40 -15.37 5.65 2.47
CA PRO A 40 -14.26 5.34 1.58
C PRO A 40 -14.11 3.82 1.48
N ALA A 41 -14.46 3.28 0.30
CA ALA A 41 -14.42 1.85 0.03
C ALA A 41 -13.07 1.26 0.44
N GLU A 42 -13.09 0.37 1.42
CA GLU A 42 -11.93 -0.44 1.78
C GLU A 42 -11.35 -1.13 0.52
N PRO A 43 -10.03 -1.39 0.49
CA PRO A 43 -9.43 -2.11 -0.63
C PRO A 43 -10.04 -3.51 -0.76
N ARG A 44 -10.89 -3.70 -1.78
CA ARG A 44 -11.73 -4.89 -2.05
C ARG A 44 -10.98 -6.22 -2.27
N PHE A 45 -9.66 -6.22 -2.13
CA PHE A 45 -8.80 -7.39 -2.09
C PHE A 45 -7.48 -7.05 -1.39
N VAL A 46 -6.82 -8.08 -0.83
CA VAL A 46 -5.51 -7.97 -0.20
C VAL A 46 -4.50 -8.79 -1.00
N ILE A 47 -3.37 -8.17 -1.33
CA ILE A 47 -2.19 -8.88 -1.86
C ILE A 47 -1.16 -8.93 -0.73
N ASP A 48 -0.78 -10.12 -0.27
CA ASP A 48 0.25 -10.26 0.75
C ASP A 48 1.67 -10.09 0.18
N ASP A 49 2.67 -10.04 1.07
CA ASP A 49 4.08 -9.87 0.72
C ASP A 49 4.62 -11.02 -0.17
N GLU A 50 3.93 -12.17 -0.18
CA GLU A 50 4.19 -13.33 -1.02
C GLU A 50 3.42 -13.32 -2.36
N GLY A 51 2.64 -12.28 -2.63
CA GLY A 51 1.84 -12.12 -3.84
C GLY A 51 0.63 -13.06 -3.94
N GLN A 52 0.12 -13.56 -2.80
CA GLN A 52 -1.20 -14.19 -2.72
C GLN A 52 -2.28 -13.14 -2.79
N ILE A 53 -3.30 -13.42 -3.59
CA ILE A 53 -4.48 -12.57 -3.71
C ILE A 53 -5.57 -13.18 -2.84
N THR A 54 -6.16 -12.38 -1.97
CA THR A 54 -7.38 -12.71 -1.21
C THR A 54 -8.45 -11.67 -1.49
N PHE A 55 -9.55 -12.07 -2.13
CA PHE A 55 -10.70 -11.18 -2.34
C PHE A 55 -11.37 -10.80 -1.00
N GLN A 56 -11.90 -9.59 -0.86
CA GLN A 56 -12.85 -9.23 0.20
C GLN A 56 -14.25 -9.75 -0.13
N ASP A 57 -15.16 -9.67 0.84
CA ASP A 57 -16.43 -10.41 0.85
C ASP A 57 -17.29 -10.15 -0.39
N ILE A 58 -17.42 -8.90 -0.84
CA ILE A 58 -18.27 -8.55 -2.00
C ILE A 58 -17.91 -9.33 -3.28
N ILE A 59 -16.61 -9.45 -3.61
CA ILE A 59 -16.21 -10.22 -4.80
C ILE A 59 -16.39 -11.70 -4.52
N LYS A 60 -16.04 -12.18 -3.32
CA LYS A 60 -16.20 -13.60 -2.97
C LYS A 60 -17.65 -14.04 -3.05
N ASP A 61 -18.58 -13.23 -2.57
CA ASP A 61 -20.01 -13.48 -2.59
C ASP A 61 -20.49 -13.63 -4.05
N SER A 62 -20.05 -12.72 -4.93
CA SER A 62 -20.35 -12.84 -6.37
C SER A 62 -19.78 -14.12 -7.01
N LEU A 63 -18.56 -14.54 -6.63
CA LEU A 63 -17.98 -15.80 -7.12
C LEU A 63 -18.72 -17.03 -6.57
N GLU A 64 -19.19 -16.95 -5.32
CA GLU A 64 -19.98 -18.00 -4.67
C GLU A 64 -21.35 -18.15 -5.34
N GLU A 65 -22.07 -17.06 -5.52
CA GLU A 65 -23.35 -17.00 -6.23
C GLU A 65 -23.23 -17.61 -7.64
N GLU A 66 -22.16 -17.29 -8.37
CA GLU A 66 -21.91 -17.85 -9.70
C GLU A 66 -21.74 -19.38 -9.64
N VAL A 67 -21.00 -19.91 -8.66
CA VAL A 67 -20.85 -21.37 -8.49
C VAL A 67 -22.17 -22.02 -8.11
N HIS A 68 -22.95 -21.41 -7.21
CA HIS A 68 -24.26 -21.91 -6.81
C HIS A 68 -25.24 -21.98 -7.97
N ALA A 69 -25.35 -20.91 -8.77
CA ALA A 69 -26.18 -20.89 -9.96
C ALA A 69 -25.82 -22.03 -10.93
N PHE A 70 -24.52 -22.31 -11.14
CA PHE A 70 -24.10 -23.42 -11.99
C PHE A 70 -24.37 -24.80 -11.37
N MET A 71 -24.31 -24.95 -10.04
CA MET A 71 -24.68 -26.20 -9.39
C MET A 71 -26.17 -26.49 -9.56
N GLU A 72 -27.03 -25.48 -9.41
CA GLU A 72 -28.47 -25.61 -9.66
C GLU A 72 -28.74 -26.04 -11.11
N GLU A 73 -28.05 -25.46 -12.10
CA GLU A 73 -28.19 -25.88 -13.50
C GLU A 73 -27.83 -27.36 -13.73
N ILE A 74 -26.85 -27.89 -13.01
CA ILE A 74 -26.45 -29.31 -13.09
C ILE A 74 -27.53 -30.20 -12.49
N GLU A 75 -28.09 -29.83 -11.35
CA GLU A 75 -29.13 -30.59 -10.66
C GLU A 75 -30.40 -30.69 -11.51
N HIS A 76 -30.71 -29.64 -12.27
CA HIS A 76 -31.82 -29.64 -13.24
C HIS A 76 -31.47 -30.29 -14.59
N ASN A 77 -30.31 -30.94 -14.74
CA ASN A 77 -29.83 -31.55 -15.99
C ASN A 77 -29.80 -30.61 -17.21
N ASN A 78 -29.64 -29.30 -16.98
CA ASN A 78 -29.68 -28.28 -18.03
C ASN A 78 -28.34 -28.09 -18.77
N ILE A 79 -27.33 -28.91 -18.45
CA ILE A 79 -25.99 -28.85 -19.05
C ILE A 79 -25.84 -29.85 -20.20
N ARG A 80 -25.40 -29.34 -21.36
CA ARG A 80 -25.12 -30.15 -22.57
C ARG A 80 -23.64 -30.45 -22.70
N LYS A 81 -23.32 -31.59 -23.31
CA LYS A 81 -21.93 -31.92 -23.70
C LYS A 81 -21.45 -31.00 -24.82
N MET A 82 -20.21 -30.53 -24.70
CA MET A 82 -19.46 -29.83 -25.73
C MET A 82 -18.35 -30.77 -26.21
N HIS A 83 -18.29 -31.06 -27.51
CA HIS A 83 -17.29 -31.98 -28.09
C HIS A 83 -17.18 -33.33 -27.35
N GLY A 84 -18.33 -33.89 -26.95
CA GLY A 84 -18.42 -35.18 -26.25
C GLY A 84 -18.13 -35.16 -24.75
N ALA A 85 -17.84 -34.01 -24.14
CA ALA A 85 -17.56 -33.87 -22.71
C ALA A 85 -18.36 -32.76 -22.04
N TYR A 86 -18.57 -32.86 -20.73
CA TYR A 86 -19.12 -31.80 -19.89
C TYR A 86 -18.00 -30.86 -19.45
N CYS A 87 -17.97 -29.64 -19.98
CA CYS A 87 -16.97 -28.63 -19.61
C CYS A 87 -17.39 -27.91 -18.32
N CYS A 88 -16.45 -27.69 -17.41
CA CYS A 88 -16.67 -26.82 -16.27
C CYS A 88 -16.80 -25.37 -16.76
N PRO A 89 -17.89 -24.63 -16.48
CA PRO A 89 -18.04 -23.25 -16.98
C PRO A 89 -17.00 -22.30 -16.38
N VAL A 90 -16.61 -22.56 -15.13
CA VAL A 90 -15.77 -21.69 -14.29
C VAL A 90 -14.28 -22.05 -14.25
N CYS A 91 -13.86 -23.19 -14.83
CA CYS A 91 -12.45 -23.53 -14.99
C CYS A 91 -12.05 -23.54 -16.49
N PRO A 92 -10.91 -22.92 -16.90
CA PRO A 92 -10.59 -22.68 -18.30
C PRO A 92 -10.56 -23.95 -19.18
N PHE A 93 -9.99 -25.07 -18.71
CA PHE A 93 -9.84 -26.26 -19.58
C PHE A 93 -10.49 -27.52 -19.04
N ARG A 94 -11.02 -27.51 -17.81
CA ARG A 94 -11.54 -28.73 -17.16
C ARG A 94 -12.78 -29.27 -17.88
N ALA A 95 -12.73 -30.54 -18.27
CA ALA A 95 -13.86 -31.23 -18.89
C ALA A 95 -13.97 -32.68 -18.41
N PHE A 96 -15.19 -33.23 -18.43
CA PHE A 96 -15.54 -34.50 -17.79
C PHE A 96 -16.39 -35.40 -18.71
N GLY A 97 -16.26 -36.72 -18.58
CA GLY A 97 -17.04 -37.65 -19.40
C GLY A 97 -18.49 -37.80 -18.95
N ARG A 98 -18.73 -37.63 -17.63
CA ARG A 98 -20.03 -37.82 -16.98
C ARG A 98 -20.43 -36.56 -16.20
N LEU A 99 -21.73 -36.28 -16.13
CA LEU A 99 -22.26 -35.11 -15.42
C LEU A 99 -21.99 -35.18 -13.91
N CYS A 100 -22.07 -36.37 -13.30
CA CYS A 100 -21.74 -36.57 -11.89
C CYS A 100 -20.30 -36.15 -11.56
N GLN A 101 -19.34 -36.38 -12.48
CA GLN A 101 -17.94 -35.98 -12.28
C GLN A 101 -17.77 -34.46 -12.33
N LEU A 102 -18.57 -33.76 -13.15
CA LEU A 102 -18.59 -32.30 -13.16
C LEU A 102 -19.20 -31.75 -11.86
N SER A 103 -20.30 -32.34 -11.39
CA SER A 103 -20.92 -31.99 -10.11
C SER A 103 -19.94 -32.17 -8.94
N ASP A 104 -19.29 -33.34 -8.85
CA ASP A 104 -18.28 -33.64 -7.84
C ASP A 104 -17.09 -32.67 -7.91
N HIS A 105 -16.71 -32.24 -9.11
CA HIS A 105 -15.63 -31.29 -9.30
C HIS A 105 -15.96 -29.92 -8.72
N LEU A 106 -17.14 -29.37 -9.03
CA LEU A 106 -17.59 -28.08 -8.50
C LEU A 106 -17.61 -28.12 -6.96
N ARG A 107 -18.29 -29.12 -6.38
CA ARG A 107 -18.42 -29.27 -4.92
C ARG A 107 -17.10 -29.39 -4.17
N ARG A 108 -16.07 -30.02 -4.77
CA ARG A 108 -14.78 -30.27 -4.09
C ARG A 108 -13.71 -29.21 -4.37
N HIS A 109 -13.81 -28.49 -5.48
CA HIS A 109 -12.72 -27.64 -5.96
C HIS A 109 -13.09 -26.15 -6.09
N HIS A 110 -14.37 -25.83 -6.23
CA HIS A 110 -14.86 -24.45 -6.26
C HIS A 110 -15.51 -24.13 -4.91
N VAL A 111 -14.67 -23.99 -3.90
CA VAL A 111 -15.09 -23.75 -2.51
C VAL A 111 -14.41 -22.51 -1.94
N ALA A 112 -14.97 -21.93 -0.89
CA ALA A 112 -14.46 -20.73 -0.22
C ALA A 112 -12.96 -20.82 0.15
N ALA A 113 -12.51 -21.99 0.64
CA ALA A 113 -11.10 -22.23 0.98
C ALA A 113 -10.13 -22.09 -0.22
N LYS A 114 -10.64 -22.15 -1.46
CA LYS A 114 -9.89 -21.93 -2.71
C LYS A 114 -10.37 -20.69 -3.46
N GLN A 115 -11.13 -19.82 -2.80
CA GLN A 115 -11.74 -18.63 -3.39
C GLN A 115 -12.50 -18.94 -4.68
N PHE A 116 -13.14 -20.11 -4.72
CA PHE A 116 -13.91 -20.60 -5.87
C PHE A 116 -13.12 -20.73 -7.18
N VAL A 117 -11.77 -20.67 -7.17
CA VAL A 117 -10.92 -20.79 -8.36
C VAL A 117 -10.01 -22.02 -8.28
N CYS A 118 -10.31 -23.01 -9.12
CA CYS A 118 -9.59 -24.29 -9.15
C CYS A 118 -8.31 -24.30 -10.01
N SER A 119 -8.18 -23.32 -10.91
CA SER A 119 -7.22 -23.38 -12.02
C SER A 119 -5.85 -22.83 -11.67
N GLY A 120 -5.74 -21.97 -10.65
CA GLY A 120 -4.49 -21.34 -10.21
C GLY A 120 -4.61 -19.83 -10.04
N LYS A 121 -3.49 -19.20 -9.66
CA LYS A 121 -3.42 -17.76 -9.38
C LYS A 121 -3.58 -16.90 -10.62
N LYS A 122 -3.31 -17.42 -11.82
CA LYS A 122 -3.44 -16.61 -13.05
C LYS A 122 -4.88 -16.34 -13.44
N GLN A 123 -5.82 -17.26 -13.18
CA GLN A 123 -7.24 -16.95 -13.36
C GLN A 123 -7.70 -15.89 -12.34
N LEU A 124 -7.25 -15.96 -11.08
CA LEU A 124 -7.52 -14.91 -10.08
C LEU A 124 -7.05 -13.53 -10.56
N LYS A 125 -5.86 -13.45 -11.17
CA LYS A 125 -5.34 -12.20 -11.76
C LYS A 125 -6.20 -11.69 -12.92
N VAL A 126 -6.77 -12.58 -13.73
CA VAL A 126 -7.70 -12.19 -14.80
C VAL A 126 -9.01 -11.67 -14.22
N ILE A 127 -9.53 -12.30 -13.15
CA ILE A 127 -10.74 -11.83 -12.45
C ILE A 127 -10.54 -10.42 -11.90
N LEU A 128 -9.41 -10.16 -11.24
CA LEU A 128 -9.04 -8.82 -10.77
C LEU A 128 -9.03 -7.82 -11.93
N ALA A 129 -8.34 -8.14 -13.03
CA ALA A 129 -8.27 -7.24 -14.18
C ALA A 129 -9.64 -6.94 -14.80
N LEU A 130 -10.54 -7.92 -14.83
CA LEU A 130 -11.92 -7.72 -15.29
C LEU A 130 -12.70 -6.82 -14.33
N HIS A 131 -12.61 -7.06 -13.02
CA HIS A 131 -13.25 -6.23 -12.02
C HIS A 131 -12.75 -4.78 -12.04
N ASP A 132 -11.44 -4.59 -12.14
CA ASP A 132 -10.83 -3.25 -12.23
C ASP A 132 -11.29 -2.53 -13.50
N SER A 133 -11.37 -3.25 -14.63
CA SER A 133 -11.91 -2.69 -15.88
C SER A 133 -13.37 -2.27 -15.75
N ASP A 134 -14.22 -3.08 -15.11
CA ASP A 134 -15.64 -2.75 -14.90
C ASP A 134 -15.76 -1.55 -13.93
N SER A 135 -14.95 -1.52 -12.87
CA SER A 135 -14.91 -0.44 -11.87
C SER A 135 -14.48 0.90 -12.48
N VAL A 136 -13.46 0.91 -13.34
CA VAL A 136 -13.01 2.11 -14.07
C VAL A 136 -14.13 2.65 -14.98
N ARG A 137 -14.97 1.77 -15.52
CA ARG A 137 -16.15 2.13 -16.32
C ARG A 137 -17.37 2.50 -15.49
N LYS A 138 -17.29 2.37 -14.15
CA LYS A 138 -18.40 2.51 -13.21
C LYS A 138 -19.54 1.54 -13.49
N GLU A 139 -19.21 0.33 -13.95
CA GLU A 139 -20.15 -0.75 -14.21
C GLU A 139 -20.08 -1.78 -13.08
N ASN A 140 -21.25 -2.25 -12.62
CA ASN A 140 -21.33 -3.41 -11.74
C ASN A 140 -21.19 -4.68 -12.59
N GLY A 141 -19.96 -5.20 -12.68
CA GLY A 141 -19.69 -6.44 -13.39
C GLY A 141 -20.16 -7.67 -12.63
N ALA A 142 -20.37 -8.75 -13.37
CA ALA A 142 -20.74 -10.07 -12.87
C ALA A 142 -20.07 -11.17 -13.71
N ASP A 143 -20.34 -12.43 -13.36
CA ASP A 143 -19.89 -13.63 -14.08
C ASP A 143 -18.36 -13.71 -14.23
N TYR A 144 -17.62 -13.31 -13.21
CA TYR A 144 -16.17 -13.17 -13.28
C TYR A 144 -15.44 -14.51 -13.47
N LEU A 145 -15.94 -15.62 -12.89
CA LEU A 145 -15.34 -16.93 -13.10
C LEU A 145 -15.52 -17.38 -14.55
N PHE A 146 -16.71 -17.23 -15.10
CA PHE A 146 -17.03 -17.58 -16.48
C PHE A 146 -16.27 -16.69 -17.46
N ARG A 147 -16.30 -15.36 -17.31
CA ARG A 147 -15.59 -14.41 -18.17
C ARG A 147 -14.09 -14.67 -18.16
N SER A 148 -13.50 -14.89 -16.99
CA SER A 148 -12.06 -15.20 -16.89
C SER A 148 -11.71 -16.55 -17.52
N ALA A 149 -12.55 -17.59 -17.34
CA ALA A 149 -12.36 -18.88 -17.97
C ALA A 149 -12.48 -18.80 -19.50
N MET A 150 -13.44 -18.02 -20.01
CA MET A 150 -13.62 -17.77 -21.44
C MET A 150 -12.43 -17.04 -22.04
N LEU A 151 -11.97 -15.98 -21.40
CA LEU A 151 -10.82 -15.20 -21.86
C LEU A 151 -9.56 -16.08 -21.96
N LEU A 152 -9.30 -16.91 -20.94
CA LEU A 152 -8.18 -17.85 -20.97
C LEU A 152 -8.32 -18.94 -22.04
N ARG A 153 -9.53 -19.46 -22.30
CA ARG A 153 -9.76 -20.43 -23.39
C ARG A 153 -9.45 -19.84 -24.76
N THR A 154 -9.82 -18.58 -24.97
CA THR A 154 -9.62 -17.90 -26.24
C THR A 154 -8.16 -17.53 -26.48
N GLN A 155 -7.44 -17.09 -25.44
CA GLN A 155 -6.07 -16.61 -25.57
C GLN A 155 -5.00 -17.71 -25.55
N VAL A 156 -5.22 -18.78 -24.79
CA VAL A 156 -4.20 -19.82 -24.56
C VAL A 156 -4.31 -20.89 -25.64
N VAL A 157 -3.54 -20.68 -26.71
CA VAL A 157 -3.42 -21.58 -27.84
C VAL A 157 -1.97 -22.11 -27.94
N PRO A 158 -1.75 -23.42 -28.12
CA PRO A 158 -2.75 -24.49 -28.12
C PRO A 158 -3.43 -24.66 -26.74
N PRO A 159 -4.65 -25.23 -26.67
CA PRO A 159 -5.35 -25.42 -25.40
C PRO A 159 -4.58 -26.35 -24.45
N LEU A 160 -4.72 -26.13 -23.15
CA LEU A 160 -4.09 -26.96 -22.12
C LEU A 160 -4.86 -28.26 -21.87
N ASP A 161 -4.20 -29.19 -21.18
CA ASP A 161 -4.77 -30.49 -20.82
C ASP A 161 -6.04 -30.34 -19.96
N ARG A 162 -7.15 -30.88 -20.46
CA ARG A 162 -8.47 -30.84 -19.83
C ARG A 162 -8.58 -31.57 -18.49
N ASN A 163 -7.61 -32.44 -18.17
CA ASN A 163 -7.61 -33.22 -16.94
C ASN A 163 -6.80 -32.55 -15.81
N LYS A 164 -6.03 -31.50 -16.10
CA LYS A 164 -5.14 -30.86 -15.13
C LYS A 164 -5.74 -29.58 -14.54
N SER A 165 -5.67 -29.46 -13.22
CA SER A 165 -5.81 -28.19 -12.49
C SER A 165 -4.42 -27.57 -12.26
N LEU A 166 -4.37 -26.35 -11.72
CA LEU A 166 -3.12 -25.61 -11.46
C LEU A 166 -2.31 -25.36 -12.75
N ILE A 167 -2.96 -24.73 -13.71
CA ILE A 167 -2.43 -24.47 -15.05
C ILE A 167 -1.34 -23.40 -15.08
N ASP A 168 -1.09 -22.70 -13.96
CA ASP A 168 -0.19 -21.55 -13.88
C ASP A 168 1.19 -21.83 -14.49
N LYS A 169 1.78 -23.00 -14.24
CA LYS A 169 3.11 -23.33 -14.76
C LYS A 169 3.18 -23.34 -16.29
N ASN A 170 2.06 -23.55 -16.97
CA ASN A 170 1.98 -23.62 -18.44
C ASN A 170 1.52 -22.31 -19.08
N LEU A 171 1.20 -21.29 -18.30
CA LEU A 171 0.78 -19.98 -18.80
C LEU A 171 1.93 -18.98 -18.73
N ARG A 172 2.06 -18.12 -19.73
CA ARG A 172 2.99 -16.97 -19.71
C ARG A 172 2.24 -15.70 -20.07
N LEU A 173 2.58 -14.61 -19.39
CA LEU A 173 2.06 -13.29 -19.71
C LEU A 173 2.86 -12.74 -20.89
N LEU A 174 2.17 -12.45 -21.98
CA LEU A 174 2.70 -11.84 -23.18
C LEU A 174 2.12 -10.43 -23.32
N LEU A 175 2.99 -9.45 -23.53
CA LEU A 175 2.61 -8.08 -23.87
C LEU A 175 2.68 -7.90 -25.38
N GLU A 176 1.56 -7.47 -25.96
CA GLU A 176 1.44 -7.14 -27.38
C GLU A 176 0.94 -5.69 -27.51
N LYS A 177 0.98 -5.13 -28.72
CA LYS A 177 0.46 -3.77 -28.96
C LYS A 177 -1.01 -3.60 -28.54
N ASP A 178 -1.81 -4.66 -28.66
CA ASP A 178 -3.25 -4.65 -28.39
C ASP A 178 -3.56 -4.96 -26.90
N GLY A 179 -2.52 -5.12 -26.08
CA GLY A 179 -2.60 -5.32 -24.63
C GLY A 179 -2.00 -6.63 -24.13
N PRO A 180 -2.06 -6.86 -22.81
CA PRO A 180 -1.57 -8.08 -22.19
C PRO A 180 -2.50 -9.27 -22.43
N ARG A 181 -1.94 -10.45 -22.71
CA ARG A 181 -2.67 -11.71 -22.75
C ARG A 181 -1.88 -12.88 -22.16
N TYR A 182 -2.60 -13.90 -21.69
CA TYR A 182 -1.96 -15.15 -21.30
C TYR A 182 -1.87 -16.11 -22.50
N VAL A 183 -0.68 -16.65 -22.73
CA VAL A 183 -0.43 -17.64 -23.80
C VAL A 183 0.07 -18.95 -23.23
N ASN A 184 -0.05 -20.02 -24.01
CA ASN A 184 0.54 -21.30 -23.68
C ASN A 184 2.07 -21.18 -23.75
N GLN A 185 2.78 -21.64 -22.72
CA GLN A 185 4.24 -21.68 -22.69
C GLN A 185 4.83 -22.37 -23.93
N LYS A 186 4.19 -23.43 -24.44
CA LYS A 186 4.66 -24.16 -25.63
C LYS A 186 4.57 -23.36 -26.92
N ALA A 187 3.69 -22.36 -26.99
CA ALA A 187 3.58 -21.52 -28.18
C ALA A 187 4.75 -20.54 -28.32
N LEU A 188 5.44 -20.22 -27.22
CA LEU A 188 6.57 -19.28 -27.22
C LEU A 188 7.81 -19.92 -27.85
N GLY A 189 8.34 -19.28 -28.89
CA GLY A 189 9.50 -19.75 -29.66
C GLY A 189 9.15 -20.69 -30.81
N GLU A 190 7.93 -21.26 -30.83
CA GLU A 190 7.43 -22.08 -31.93
C GLU A 190 6.46 -21.29 -32.83
N GLN A 191 5.37 -20.80 -32.24
CA GLN A 191 4.30 -20.08 -32.96
C GLN A 191 4.35 -18.58 -32.69
N ILE A 192 4.84 -18.19 -31.52
CA ILE A 192 4.89 -16.81 -31.04
C ILE A 192 6.36 -16.42 -30.85
N VAL A 193 6.81 -15.45 -31.65
CA VAL A 193 8.14 -14.86 -31.52
C VAL A 193 8.09 -13.75 -30.48
N ALA A 194 8.61 -14.01 -29.29
CA ALA A 194 8.62 -13.07 -28.19
C ALA A 194 9.98 -13.05 -27.48
N ARG A 195 10.33 -11.90 -26.90
CA ARG A 195 11.48 -11.76 -26.01
C ARG A 195 11.02 -11.86 -24.56
N ARG A 196 11.94 -12.28 -23.69
CA ARG A 196 11.68 -12.45 -22.26
C ARG A 196 12.47 -11.42 -21.46
N VAL A 197 11.81 -10.74 -20.52
CA VAL A 197 12.43 -9.94 -19.46
C VAL A 197 11.87 -10.42 -18.13
N LEU A 198 12.74 -10.99 -17.29
CA LEU A 198 12.36 -11.66 -16.04
C LEU A 198 11.27 -12.72 -16.25
N ASN A 199 10.03 -12.46 -15.81
CA ASN A 199 8.89 -13.37 -15.93
C ASN A 199 7.84 -12.91 -16.95
N ILE A 200 8.13 -11.85 -17.69
CA ILE A 200 7.24 -11.23 -18.68
C ILE A 200 7.82 -11.49 -20.06
N TYR A 201 6.93 -11.76 -21.02
CA TYR A 201 7.27 -11.85 -22.42
C TYR A 201 6.64 -10.66 -23.16
N TYR A 202 7.29 -10.19 -24.21
CA TYR A 202 6.71 -9.20 -25.12
C TYR A 202 7.08 -9.55 -26.56
N ASP A 203 6.19 -9.26 -27.48
CA ASP A 203 6.41 -9.48 -28.90
C ASP A 203 7.05 -8.26 -29.58
N LYS A 204 7.32 -8.38 -30.88
CA LYS A 204 7.87 -7.26 -31.65
C LYS A 204 6.90 -6.07 -31.71
N SER A 205 5.59 -6.30 -31.78
CA SER A 205 4.61 -5.23 -31.91
C SER A 205 4.56 -4.33 -30.67
N PHE A 206 4.63 -4.93 -29.47
CA PHE A 206 4.76 -4.19 -28.22
C PHE A 206 6.07 -3.39 -28.18
N ALA A 207 7.18 -4.02 -28.56
CA ALA A 207 8.48 -3.34 -28.58
C ALA A 207 8.49 -2.14 -29.53
N GLU A 208 7.90 -2.27 -30.72
CA GLU A 208 7.77 -1.18 -31.68
C GLU A 208 6.83 -0.09 -31.19
N MET A 209 5.70 -0.44 -30.57
CA MET A 209 4.80 0.52 -29.93
C MET A 209 5.55 1.30 -28.85
N VAL A 210 6.17 0.63 -27.89
CA VAL A 210 6.94 1.28 -26.81
C VAL A 210 8.09 2.12 -27.38
N TYR A 211 8.82 1.62 -28.37
CA TYR A 211 9.89 2.37 -29.02
C TYR A 211 9.37 3.62 -29.74
N ARG A 212 8.26 3.52 -30.48
CA ARG A 212 7.61 4.67 -31.12
C ARG A 212 7.13 5.67 -30.09
N GLU A 213 6.50 5.23 -29.01
CA GLU A 213 6.10 6.11 -27.90
C GLU A 213 7.33 6.82 -27.30
N ILE A 214 8.41 6.08 -27.01
CA ILE A 214 9.67 6.65 -26.49
C ILE A 214 10.26 7.70 -27.46
N VAL A 215 10.24 7.42 -28.77
CA VAL A 215 10.83 8.30 -29.80
C VAL A 215 9.94 9.51 -30.10
N LEU A 216 8.64 9.30 -30.28
CA LEU A 216 7.66 10.36 -30.61
C LEU A 216 7.43 11.29 -29.44
N HIS A 217 7.51 10.78 -28.22
CA HIS A 217 7.29 11.57 -27.01
C HIS A 217 8.59 11.96 -26.32
N HIS A 218 9.77 11.81 -26.93
CA HIS A 218 11.06 12.17 -26.31
C HIS A 218 11.19 11.66 -24.86
N SER A 219 10.93 10.37 -24.61
CA SER A 219 10.86 9.76 -23.27
C SER A 219 9.76 10.31 -22.33
N SER A 220 8.67 10.87 -22.85
CA SER A 220 7.51 11.23 -22.02
C SER A 220 6.61 10.00 -21.82
N ASP A 221 6.79 9.38 -20.66
CA ASP A 221 6.06 8.21 -20.12
C ASP A 221 4.52 8.39 -20.16
N ILE A 222 3.72 7.32 -20.00
CA ILE A 222 2.26 7.37 -19.78
C ILE A 222 1.91 8.41 -18.71
N TYR A 223 2.76 8.54 -17.69
CA TYR A 223 2.62 9.55 -16.64
C TYR A 223 2.63 10.99 -17.15
N MET A 224 3.27 11.26 -18.29
CA MET A 224 3.35 12.58 -18.93
C MET A 224 2.27 12.80 -19.98
N SER A 225 1.42 11.79 -20.26
CA SER A 225 0.26 11.97 -21.13
C SER A 225 -0.68 13.05 -20.59
N TYR A 226 -1.34 13.77 -21.49
CA TYR A 226 -2.27 14.84 -21.12
C TYR A 226 -3.35 14.34 -20.14
N GLN A 227 -3.90 13.15 -20.35
CA GLN A 227 -4.94 12.57 -19.52
C GLN A 227 -4.44 12.31 -18.09
N VAL A 228 -3.25 11.73 -17.94
CA VAL A 228 -2.67 11.46 -16.61
C VAL A 228 -2.26 12.75 -15.91
N GLN A 229 -1.66 13.71 -16.64
CA GLN A 229 -1.31 15.01 -16.08
C GLN A 229 -2.55 15.84 -15.69
N SER A 230 -3.61 15.77 -16.47
CA SER A 230 -4.91 16.40 -16.17
C SER A 230 -5.53 15.78 -14.92
N LEU A 231 -5.57 14.44 -14.84
CA LEU A 231 -6.07 13.73 -13.66
C LEU A 231 -5.25 14.06 -12.41
N LYS A 232 -3.91 14.03 -12.51
CA LYS A 232 -3.00 14.44 -11.43
C LYS A 232 -3.31 15.85 -10.97
N SER A 233 -3.45 16.80 -11.91
CA SER A 233 -3.77 18.19 -11.59
C SER A 233 -5.12 18.33 -10.91
N SER A 234 -6.14 17.57 -11.34
CA SER A 234 -7.46 17.55 -10.71
C SER A 234 -7.39 17.01 -9.28
N ILE A 235 -6.69 15.89 -9.07
CA ILE A 235 -6.50 15.30 -7.73
C ILE A 235 -5.79 16.30 -6.82
N PHE A 236 -4.67 16.90 -7.26
CA PHE A 236 -3.94 17.88 -6.46
C PHE A 236 -4.80 19.08 -6.05
N LYS A 237 -5.62 19.61 -6.96
CA LYS A 237 -6.57 20.70 -6.63
C LYS A 237 -7.60 20.26 -5.58
N THR A 238 -8.12 19.05 -5.66
CA THR A 238 -9.04 18.50 -4.65
C THR A 238 -8.35 18.35 -3.29
N LEU A 239 -7.11 17.88 -3.26
CA LEU A 239 -6.31 17.75 -2.03
C LEU A 239 -6.01 19.13 -1.41
N GLU A 240 -5.72 20.14 -2.23
CA GLU A 240 -5.57 21.52 -1.77
C GLU A 240 -6.89 22.07 -1.22
N HIS A 241 -8.00 21.85 -1.91
CA HIS A 241 -9.31 22.33 -1.46
C HIS A 241 -9.73 21.70 -0.12
N SER A 242 -9.46 20.40 0.05
CA SER A 242 -9.76 19.64 1.28
C SER A 242 -8.77 19.85 2.43
N GLN A 243 -7.78 20.74 2.27
CA GLN A 243 -6.74 21.00 3.27
C GLN A 243 -5.94 19.74 3.63
N GLU A 244 -5.68 18.87 2.65
CA GLU A 244 -4.97 17.61 2.90
C GLU A 244 -3.53 17.84 3.41
N PHE A 245 -2.92 18.95 2.99
CA PHE A 245 -1.55 19.33 3.33
C PHE A 245 -1.40 19.93 4.74
N LEU A 246 -2.50 20.14 5.48
CA LEU A 246 -2.49 20.77 6.81
C LEU A 246 -1.51 20.07 7.78
N CYS A 247 -1.48 18.74 7.74
CA CYS A 247 -0.57 17.91 8.51
C CYS A 247 0.16 16.96 7.55
N LEU A 248 1.49 16.94 7.61
CA LEU A 248 2.33 16.05 6.83
C LEU A 248 3.02 15.01 7.71
N SER A 249 3.21 13.81 7.19
CA SER A 249 4.09 12.79 7.77
C SER A 249 5.14 12.40 6.72
N ILE A 250 6.42 12.49 7.08
CA ILE A 250 7.53 12.15 6.18
C ILE A 250 8.39 11.02 6.74
N ASP A 251 8.77 10.08 5.87
CA ASP A 251 9.74 9.01 6.14
C ASP A 251 10.59 8.77 4.89
N ALA A 252 11.88 8.44 5.05
CA ALA A 252 12.76 8.15 3.92
C ALA A 252 13.35 6.73 3.98
N THR A 253 12.68 5.82 3.30
CA THR A 253 13.05 4.40 3.28
C THR A 253 14.23 4.14 2.34
N LEU A 254 15.30 3.51 2.86
CA LEU A 254 16.56 3.24 2.13
C LEU A 254 16.46 2.10 1.10
N LYS A 255 15.69 1.04 1.39
CA LYS A 255 15.82 -0.25 0.68
C LYS A 255 15.44 -0.20 -0.80
N VAL A 256 14.52 0.69 -1.18
CA VAL A 256 13.91 0.71 -2.52
C VAL A 256 14.90 1.21 -3.58
N CYS A 257 15.79 2.14 -3.25
CA CYS A 257 16.75 2.69 -4.22
C CYS A 257 18.05 1.87 -4.33
N MET A 258 18.25 0.84 -3.50
CA MET A 258 19.47 0.02 -3.55
C MET A 258 19.61 -0.81 -4.84
N THR A 259 18.52 -0.98 -5.60
CA THR A 259 18.49 -1.70 -6.87
C THR A 259 18.58 -0.79 -8.10
N VAL A 260 18.70 0.53 -7.91
CA VAL A 260 18.91 1.47 -9.01
C VAL A 260 20.23 1.11 -9.69
N GLN A 261 20.18 0.82 -10.99
CA GLN A 261 21.37 0.47 -11.75
C GLN A 261 22.31 1.67 -11.87
N GLY A 262 23.62 1.43 -11.83
CA GLY A 262 24.64 2.46 -12.03
C GLY A 262 25.20 3.08 -10.74
N GLN A 263 24.57 2.91 -9.58
CA GLN A 263 25.11 3.33 -8.28
C GLN A 263 25.73 2.14 -7.51
N ALA A 264 26.87 2.36 -6.84
CA ALA A 264 27.46 1.34 -5.97
C ALA A 264 26.66 1.16 -4.67
N ASN A 265 26.88 0.07 -3.94
CA ASN A 265 26.29 -0.13 -2.62
C ASN A 265 26.74 0.97 -1.64
N TYR A 266 25.81 1.53 -0.85
CA TYR A 266 26.11 2.58 0.14
C TYR A 266 27.14 2.16 1.21
N ARG A 267 27.29 0.85 1.45
CA ARG A 267 28.30 0.28 2.37
C ARG A 267 29.67 0.06 1.73
N ALA A 268 29.80 0.24 0.41
CA ALA A 268 31.09 0.13 -0.26
C ALA A 268 32.02 1.29 0.13
N SER A 269 33.32 1.13 -0.12
CA SER A 269 34.30 2.19 0.14
C SER A 269 33.98 3.45 -0.68
N ALA A 270 34.36 4.62 -0.19
CA ALA A 270 34.17 5.88 -0.91
C ALA A 270 34.75 5.82 -2.34
N GLN A 271 35.91 5.17 -2.51
CA GLN A 271 36.51 4.94 -3.82
C GLN A 271 35.58 4.15 -4.76
N THR A 272 35.00 3.04 -4.29
CA THR A 272 34.04 2.25 -5.09
C THR A 272 32.77 3.02 -5.38
N ARG A 273 32.28 3.85 -4.44
CA ARG A 273 31.06 4.65 -4.66
C ARG A 273 31.29 5.76 -5.68
N ASN A 274 32.43 6.43 -5.63
CA ASN A 274 32.77 7.50 -6.58
C ASN A 274 33.17 6.97 -7.97
N ALA A 275 33.60 5.72 -8.07
CA ALA A 275 33.91 5.08 -9.35
C ALA A 275 32.69 4.48 -10.07
N ALA A 276 31.50 4.54 -9.46
CA ALA A 276 30.27 4.06 -10.08
C ALA A 276 29.76 5.05 -11.16
N CYS A 277 28.82 4.61 -12.00
CA CYS A 277 28.25 5.43 -13.07
C CYS A 277 27.53 6.67 -12.51
N PHE A 278 26.89 6.51 -11.35
CA PHE A 278 26.48 7.62 -10.49
C PHE A 278 27.40 7.63 -9.28
N ASP A 279 28.13 8.72 -9.09
CA ASP A 279 28.98 8.90 -7.92
C ASP A 279 28.13 8.98 -6.63
N ASP A 280 28.79 9.11 -5.47
CA ASP A 280 28.08 9.08 -4.19
C ASP A 280 27.19 10.33 -3.97
N GLU A 281 27.52 11.46 -4.60
CA GLU A 281 26.76 12.72 -4.50
C GLU A 281 25.43 12.64 -5.27
N HIS A 282 25.46 12.03 -6.44
CA HIS A 282 24.29 11.88 -7.33
C HIS A 282 23.50 10.59 -7.07
N SER A 283 23.99 9.72 -6.19
CA SER A 283 23.33 8.46 -5.86
C SER A 283 22.04 8.68 -5.09
N LEU A 284 20.94 8.11 -5.57
CA LEU A 284 19.65 8.11 -4.88
C LEU A 284 19.63 6.95 -3.90
N ARG A 285 19.64 7.25 -2.60
CA ARG A 285 19.77 6.21 -1.56
C ARG A 285 18.44 5.88 -0.91
N ARG A 286 17.47 6.79 -0.95
CA ARG A 286 16.22 6.69 -0.18
C ARG A 286 15.04 7.11 -1.02
N VAL A 287 13.85 6.65 -0.65
CA VAL A 287 12.57 7.18 -1.14
C VAL A 287 11.92 7.95 0.00
N LEU A 288 11.85 9.28 -0.13
CA LEU A 288 11.08 10.14 0.75
C LEU A 288 9.61 9.98 0.42
N THR A 289 8.86 9.38 1.35
CA THR A 289 7.41 9.27 1.32
C THR A 289 6.81 10.40 2.13
N ILE A 290 5.84 11.11 1.56
CA ILE A 290 5.14 12.22 2.18
C ILE A 290 3.65 11.89 2.17
N ARG A 291 3.04 11.87 3.35
CA ARG A 291 1.61 11.62 3.53
C ARG A 291 0.90 12.85 4.08
N GLY A 292 -0.35 13.04 3.69
CA GLY A 292 -1.23 14.08 4.20
C GLY A 292 -1.98 13.66 5.46
N ARG A 293 -2.87 14.54 5.93
CA ARG A 293 -3.65 14.35 7.17
C ARG A 293 -4.55 13.11 7.18
N THR A 294 -5.00 12.63 6.02
CA THR A 294 -5.82 11.41 5.90
C THR A 294 -4.98 10.15 5.70
N GLY A 295 -3.66 10.30 5.60
CA GLY A 295 -2.74 9.22 5.22
C GLY A 295 -2.57 9.07 3.71
N ALA A 296 -3.23 9.89 2.89
CA ALA A 296 -3.04 9.93 1.45
C ALA A 296 -1.56 10.16 1.09
N VAL A 297 -1.03 9.39 0.15
CA VAL A 297 0.35 9.54 -0.32
C VAL A 297 0.41 10.73 -1.28
N LEU A 298 1.00 11.83 -0.81
CA LEU A 298 1.13 13.08 -1.56
C LEU A 298 2.39 13.11 -2.42
N GLY A 299 3.40 12.35 -2.03
CA GLY A 299 4.65 12.24 -2.77
C GLY A 299 5.45 11.01 -2.36
N MET A 300 6.09 10.39 -3.35
CA MET A 300 7.13 9.39 -3.15
C MET A 300 8.25 9.73 -4.10
N VAL A 301 9.34 10.30 -3.57
CA VAL A 301 10.45 10.79 -4.39
C VAL A 301 11.78 10.18 -3.97
N PRO A 302 12.59 9.72 -4.92
CA PRO A 302 13.97 9.37 -4.64
C PRO A 302 14.75 10.59 -4.14
N VAL A 303 15.49 10.43 -3.05
CA VAL A 303 16.37 11.45 -2.48
C VAL A 303 17.74 10.85 -2.13
N PRO A 304 18.82 11.65 -2.22
CA PRO A 304 20.15 11.19 -1.84
C PRO A 304 20.27 10.97 -0.31
N SER A 305 19.63 11.82 0.49
CA SER A 305 19.68 11.78 1.94
C SER A 305 18.45 12.45 2.58
N GLU A 306 18.30 12.29 3.90
CA GLU A 306 17.30 12.97 4.74
C GLU A 306 17.79 14.32 5.29
N GLU A 307 18.80 14.89 4.66
CA GLU A 307 19.28 16.20 5.09
C GLU A 307 18.22 17.28 4.82
N SER A 308 18.12 18.23 5.75
CA SER A 308 17.11 19.28 5.72
C SER A 308 17.01 20.00 4.35
N PRO A 309 18.12 20.35 3.67
CA PRO A 309 18.03 21.04 2.38
C PRO A 309 17.39 20.17 1.30
N LYS A 310 17.64 18.85 1.32
CA LYS A 310 17.09 17.89 0.35
C LYS A 310 15.61 17.66 0.57
N ILE A 311 15.16 17.61 1.83
CA ILE A 311 13.74 17.53 2.17
C ILE A 311 13.01 18.81 1.72
N LYS A 312 13.57 19.98 2.03
CA LYS A 312 13.03 21.29 1.62
C LYS A 312 12.88 21.40 0.10
N GLU A 313 13.93 21.05 -0.64
CA GLU A 313 13.92 21.05 -2.10
C GLU A 313 12.87 20.08 -2.67
N SER A 314 12.77 18.88 -2.09
CA SER A 314 11.77 17.88 -2.49
C SER A 314 10.34 18.40 -2.31
N LEU A 315 10.02 18.99 -1.16
CA LEU A 315 8.71 19.57 -0.90
C LEU A 315 8.40 20.74 -1.84
N ARG A 316 9.37 21.62 -2.08
CA ARG A 316 9.23 22.75 -3.01
C ARG A 316 8.97 22.30 -4.45
N ASN A 317 9.60 21.21 -4.88
CA ASN A 317 9.44 20.70 -6.25
C ASN A 317 8.13 19.91 -6.42
N LEU A 318 7.63 19.29 -5.35
CA LEU A 318 6.42 18.48 -5.40
C LEU A 318 5.14 19.29 -5.25
N PHE A 319 5.15 20.31 -4.39
CA PHE A 319 3.94 20.98 -3.93
C PHE A 319 3.84 22.41 -4.45
N SER A 320 2.61 22.82 -4.75
CA SER A 320 2.32 24.21 -5.10
C SER A 320 2.54 25.14 -3.89
N ASN A 321 2.66 26.44 -4.15
CA ASN A 321 2.71 27.44 -3.07
C ASN A 321 1.47 27.38 -2.17
N GLN A 322 0.30 27.04 -2.73
CA GLN A 322 -0.94 26.91 -1.96
C GLN A 322 -0.88 25.71 -1.01
N ALA A 323 -0.41 24.56 -1.50
CA ALA A 323 -0.20 23.38 -0.67
C ALA A 323 0.82 23.64 0.44
N LEU A 324 1.96 24.28 0.13
CA LEU A 324 2.98 24.65 1.13
C LEU A 324 2.46 25.65 2.16
N PHE A 325 1.58 26.57 1.75
CA PHE A 325 0.93 27.51 2.66
C PHE A 325 0.00 26.81 3.66
N GLN A 326 -0.62 25.68 3.31
CA GLN A 326 -1.49 24.94 4.22
C GLN A 326 -0.73 24.21 5.33
N VAL A 327 0.52 23.82 5.08
CA VAL A 327 1.31 23.00 6.01
C VAL A 327 1.47 23.71 7.35
N ARG A 328 0.84 23.15 8.38
CA ARG A 328 0.90 23.65 9.76
C ARG A 328 1.64 22.71 10.69
N TYR A 329 1.59 21.40 10.44
CA TYR A 329 2.20 20.37 11.28
C TYR A 329 2.98 19.40 10.41
N LEU A 330 4.15 18.94 10.87
CA LEU A 330 4.92 17.92 10.16
C LEU A 330 5.54 16.90 11.12
N ALA A 331 5.20 15.63 10.95
CA ALA A 331 5.76 14.50 11.68
C ALA A 331 6.98 13.91 10.93
N THR A 332 8.05 13.60 11.66
CA THR A 332 9.28 13.01 11.12
C THR A 332 10.03 12.21 12.21
N ASP A 333 10.87 11.25 11.81
CA ASP A 333 11.71 10.47 12.72
C ASP A 333 12.87 11.26 13.35
N ASN A 334 13.25 12.38 12.73
CA ASN A 334 14.40 13.16 13.18
C ASN A 334 14.15 14.68 13.13
N PRO A 335 13.17 15.18 13.91
CA PRO A 335 12.90 16.59 14.00
C PRO A 335 14.11 17.32 14.57
N SER A 336 14.39 18.50 14.03
CA SER A 336 15.52 19.33 14.49
C SER A 336 15.24 20.82 14.29
N PRO A 337 15.91 21.70 15.05
CA PRO A 337 15.78 23.14 14.87
C PRO A 337 16.26 23.61 13.48
N LYS A 338 17.20 22.88 12.87
CA LYS A 338 17.66 23.14 11.50
C LYS A 338 16.54 22.84 10.50
N LEU A 339 15.95 21.64 10.58
CA LEU A 339 14.85 21.23 9.70
C LEU A 339 13.65 22.18 9.84
N PHE A 340 13.25 22.52 11.07
CA PHE A 340 12.13 23.43 11.31
C PHE A 340 12.35 24.79 10.63
N ARG A 341 13.53 25.41 10.80
CA ARG A 341 13.86 26.70 10.17
C ARG A 341 13.84 26.61 8.64
N GLU A 342 14.47 25.60 8.08
CA GLU A 342 14.54 25.43 6.62
C GLU A 342 13.18 25.18 5.98
N LEU A 343 12.30 24.43 6.65
CA LEU A 343 10.93 24.20 6.19
C LEU A 343 10.04 25.43 6.38
N LYS A 344 10.24 26.20 7.45
CA LYS A 344 9.50 27.46 7.69
C LYS A 344 9.70 28.48 6.57
N GLU A 345 10.83 28.44 5.86
CA GLU A 345 11.08 29.28 4.70
C GLU A 345 10.16 28.99 3.50
N ILE A 346 9.67 27.75 3.36
CA ILE A 346 8.75 27.35 2.27
C ILE A 346 7.32 27.15 2.74
N CYS A 347 7.12 26.79 4.02
CA CYS A 347 5.83 26.58 4.65
C CYS A 347 5.62 27.69 5.70
N PRO A 348 5.10 28.87 5.32
CA PRO A 348 5.02 30.02 6.21
C PRO A 348 4.13 29.77 7.44
N ASN A 349 3.15 28.86 7.35
CA ASN A 349 2.24 28.53 8.45
C ASN A 349 2.72 27.36 9.34
N LEU A 350 3.89 26.79 9.06
CA LEU A 350 4.44 25.67 9.84
C LEU A 350 4.61 26.05 11.32
N SER A 351 3.86 25.41 12.20
CA SER A 351 3.80 25.73 13.63
C SER A 351 4.74 24.86 14.46
N CYS A 352 4.87 23.57 14.14
CA CYS A 352 5.79 22.67 14.82
C CYS A 352 6.19 21.46 13.96
N LEU A 353 7.23 20.76 14.41
CA LEU A 353 7.50 19.38 14.00
C LEU A 353 7.09 18.43 15.13
N SER A 354 6.72 17.19 14.84
CA SER A 354 6.56 16.15 15.84
C SER A 354 7.46 14.94 15.56
N LEU A 355 7.85 14.23 16.62
CA LEU A 355 8.59 12.98 16.50
C LEU A 355 7.61 11.82 16.30
N ASP A 356 7.78 10.99 15.27
CA ASP A 356 6.96 9.79 15.09
C ASP A 356 7.13 8.85 16.30
N PRO A 357 6.07 8.61 17.09
CA PRO A 357 6.16 7.76 18.26
C PRO A 357 6.40 6.29 17.89
N VAL A 358 5.99 5.82 16.71
CA VAL A 358 6.06 4.42 16.30
C VAL A 358 7.49 3.96 16.04
N HIS A 359 8.38 4.86 15.59
CA HIS A 359 9.76 4.52 15.24
C HIS A 359 10.53 3.86 16.41
N LEU A 360 10.27 4.30 17.66
CA LEU A 360 10.93 3.74 18.84
C LEU A 360 10.59 2.24 19.05
N ALA A 361 9.33 1.85 18.79
CA ALA A 361 8.92 0.45 18.86
C ALA A 361 9.52 -0.38 17.72
N ILE A 362 9.64 0.19 16.52
CA ILE A 362 10.28 -0.47 15.37
C ILE A 362 11.76 -0.80 15.70
N VAL A 363 12.50 0.15 16.28
CA VAL A 363 13.89 -0.06 16.71
C VAL A 363 13.99 -1.16 17.76
N TYR A 364 13.06 -1.18 18.72
CA TYR A 364 12.97 -2.25 19.72
C TYR A 364 12.78 -3.62 19.05
N GLU A 365 11.83 -3.73 18.12
CA GLU A 365 11.46 -4.98 17.45
C GLU A 365 12.57 -5.48 16.53
N TYR A 366 13.32 -4.60 15.85
CA TYR A 366 14.49 -5.00 15.07
C TYR A 366 15.57 -5.66 15.91
N ALA A 367 15.81 -5.17 17.14
CA ALA A 367 16.69 -5.85 18.07
C ALA A 367 16.15 -7.23 18.51
N GLN A 368 14.85 -7.50 18.31
CA GLN A 368 14.18 -8.78 18.52
C GLN A 368 13.96 -9.58 17.23
N TRP A 369 14.76 -9.35 16.18
CA TRP A 369 14.62 -10.00 14.87
C TRP A 369 13.27 -9.73 14.19
N GLY A 370 12.70 -8.54 14.39
CA GLY A 370 11.41 -8.13 13.84
C GLY A 370 10.19 -8.71 14.56
N LYS A 371 10.37 -9.36 15.71
CA LYS A 371 9.27 -9.97 16.47
C LYS A 371 8.63 -8.99 17.43
N LYS A 372 7.29 -9.00 17.48
CA LYS A 372 6.50 -8.31 18.52
C LYS A 372 6.53 -9.10 19.83
N THR A 373 7.35 -8.66 20.79
CA THR A 373 7.52 -9.31 22.10
C THR A 373 6.53 -8.76 23.13
N ALA A 374 6.52 -9.34 24.34
CA ALA A 374 5.72 -8.78 25.44
C ALA A 374 6.17 -7.35 25.78
N GLY A 375 7.49 -7.11 25.86
CA GLY A 375 8.03 -5.77 26.05
C GLY A 375 7.65 -4.80 24.92
N SER A 376 7.72 -5.22 23.65
CA SER A 376 7.38 -4.33 22.54
C SER A 376 5.88 -4.00 22.48
N LYS A 377 5.00 -4.91 22.90
CA LYS A 377 3.55 -4.64 23.04
C LYS A 377 3.28 -3.58 24.09
N VAL A 378 3.93 -3.65 25.25
CA VAL A 378 3.84 -2.62 26.30
C VAL A 378 4.36 -1.28 25.77
N LEU A 379 5.49 -1.27 25.07
CA LEU A 379 6.04 -0.06 24.46
C LEU A 379 5.08 0.56 23.43
N ARG A 380 4.48 -0.25 22.55
CA ARG A 380 3.47 0.22 21.60
C ARG A 380 2.23 0.79 22.29
N CYS A 381 1.77 0.17 23.37
CA CYS A 381 0.69 0.69 24.19
C CYS A 381 1.04 2.07 24.78
N LEU A 382 2.25 2.23 25.32
CA LEU A 382 2.73 3.52 25.84
C LEU A 382 2.81 4.59 24.74
N LEU A 383 3.35 4.25 23.57
CA LEU A 383 3.51 5.17 22.44
C LEU A 383 2.17 5.55 21.81
N HIS A 384 1.17 4.66 21.84
CA HIS A 384 -0.18 4.96 21.37
C HIS A 384 -0.84 6.08 22.20
N LYS A 385 -0.47 6.22 23.48
CA LYS A 385 -0.95 7.31 24.35
C LYS A 385 -0.52 8.70 23.88
N MET A 386 0.56 8.80 23.08
CA MET A 386 1.01 10.07 22.49
C MET A 386 0.12 10.56 21.36
N ASN A 387 -0.69 9.67 20.77
CA ASN A 387 -1.59 10.00 19.67
C ASN A 387 -3.06 10.12 20.13
N GLN A 388 -3.32 10.01 21.44
CA GLN A 388 -4.68 10.08 21.97
C GLN A 388 -5.17 11.51 22.07
N VAL A 389 -6.44 11.69 21.75
CA VAL A 389 -7.12 12.99 21.83
C VAL A 389 -7.92 13.10 23.13
N ALA A 390 -7.98 14.30 23.71
CA ALA A 390 -8.91 14.61 24.80
C ALA A 390 -9.90 15.70 24.32
N PRO A 391 -11.10 15.34 23.87
CA PRO A 391 -12.07 16.29 23.29
C PRO A 391 -12.44 17.43 24.25
N ASN A 392 -12.43 17.15 25.55
CA ASN A 392 -12.81 18.10 26.60
C ASN A 392 -11.67 19.04 27.02
N MET A 393 -10.47 18.90 26.44
CA MET A 393 -9.31 19.71 26.79
C MET A 393 -9.03 20.78 25.74
N ARG A 394 -8.79 22.00 26.21
CA ARG A 394 -8.38 23.11 25.34
C ARG A 394 -6.93 22.94 24.91
N SER A 395 -6.56 23.51 23.76
CA SER A 395 -5.18 23.54 23.25
C SER A 395 -4.18 24.08 24.28
N SER A 396 -4.58 25.09 25.07
CA SER A 396 -3.76 25.68 26.15
C SER A 396 -3.42 24.69 27.28
N SER A 397 -4.15 23.58 27.40
CA SER A 397 -3.95 22.57 28.44
C SER A 397 -2.72 21.70 28.18
N TRP A 398 -2.24 21.65 26.94
CA TRP A 398 -1.12 20.81 26.52
C TRP A 398 0.24 21.51 26.67
N GLY A 399 0.23 22.84 26.79
CA GLY A 399 1.41 23.69 26.80
C GLY A 399 1.74 24.27 25.42
N PRO A 400 2.80 25.08 25.32
CA PRO A 400 3.25 25.64 24.05
C PRO A 400 3.88 24.57 23.16
N LEU A 401 3.73 24.73 21.84
CA LEU A 401 4.42 23.88 20.87
C LEU A 401 5.93 24.09 20.92
N PHE A 402 6.68 23.00 20.88
CA PHE A 402 8.14 23.05 20.86
C PHE A 402 8.67 23.23 19.43
N THR A 403 9.57 24.19 19.24
CA THR A 403 10.18 24.52 17.93
C THR A 403 11.65 24.14 17.86
N GLY A 404 12.17 23.45 18.88
CA GLY A 404 13.54 22.94 18.91
C GLY A 404 14.55 23.78 19.71
N THR A 405 14.19 24.98 20.14
CA THR A 405 15.09 25.85 20.91
C THR A 405 14.81 25.77 22.41
N ALA A 406 15.87 25.57 23.20
CA ALA A 406 15.84 25.59 24.67
C ALA A 406 14.76 24.69 25.30
N PRO A 407 14.87 23.35 25.19
CA PRO A 407 13.93 22.45 25.86
C PRO A 407 13.95 22.66 27.37
N PRO A 408 12.80 22.56 28.08
CA PRO A 408 12.77 22.67 29.52
C PRO A 408 13.66 21.61 30.16
N SER A 409 14.46 22.05 31.14
CA SER A 409 15.32 21.13 31.91
C SER A 409 14.49 20.03 32.58
N LEU A 410 15.14 18.88 32.82
CA LEU A 410 14.50 17.79 33.54
C LEU A 410 14.40 18.16 35.03
N THR A 411 13.26 17.85 35.62
CA THR A 411 13.06 17.92 37.07
C THR A 411 13.88 16.84 37.76
N ARG A 412 14.08 16.98 39.08
CA ARG A 412 14.76 15.95 39.88
C ARG A 412 14.08 14.59 39.80
N ASP A 413 12.75 14.56 39.66
CA ASP A 413 11.97 13.32 39.57
C ASP A 413 12.17 12.64 38.22
N GLU A 414 12.16 13.42 37.14
CA GLU A 414 12.43 12.93 35.79
C GLU A 414 13.85 12.39 35.68
N GLU A 415 14.84 13.07 36.26
CA GLU A 415 16.22 12.60 36.28
C GLU A 415 16.36 11.30 37.09
N ARG A 416 15.71 11.21 38.25
CA ARG A 416 15.67 9.97 39.04
C ARG A 416 15.04 8.82 38.26
N ALA A 417 13.90 9.05 37.61
CA ALA A 417 13.23 8.03 36.81
C ALA A 417 14.07 7.60 35.58
N ARG A 418 14.82 8.52 34.96
CA ARG A 418 15.79 8.19 33.90
C ARG A 418 16.90 7.27 34.38
N HIS A 419 17.42 7.46 35.60
CA HIS A 419 18.42 6.55 36.18
C HIS A 419 17.85 5.12 36.35
N LEU A 420 16.56 5.00 36.67
CA LEU A 420 15.88 3.69 36.76
C LEU A 420 15.80 2.95 35.42
N ILE A 421 15.85 3.66 34.28
CA ILE A 421 15.88 3.06 32.94
C ILE A 421 17.24 2.38 32.70
N THR A 422 18.34 2.99 33.16
CA THR A 422 19.69 2.51 32.88
C THR A 422 20.11 1.38 33.78
N ASP A 423 19.82 1.46 35.08
CA ASP A 423 20.15 0.41 36.06
C ASP A 423 19.11 -0.72 36.10
N GLY A 424 17.86 -0.46 35.73
CA GLY A 424 16.75 -1.41 35.82
C GLY A 424 16.34 -1.72 37.27
N SER A 425 16.64 -0.83 38.23
CA SER A 425 16.50 -1.08 39.67
C SER A 425 15.08 -0.83 40.22
N MET A 426 14.11 -0.50 39.37
CA MET A 426 12.73 -0.30 39.80
C MET A 426 12.15 -1.60 40.38
N GLY A 427 11.66 -1.55 41.62
CA GLY A 427 11.08 -2.72 42.29
C GLY A 427 9.90 -3.33 41.53
N ALA A 428 9.85 -4.66 41.45
CA ALA A 428 8.91 -5.41 40.61
C ALA A 428 7.43 -5.06 40.88
N THR A 429 7.03 -4.88 42.14
CA THR A 429 5.65 -4.49 42.50
C THR A 429 5.29 -3.10 41.96
N ARG A 430 6.24 -2.16 42.00
CA ARG A 430 6.03 -0.80 41.45
C ARG A 430 5.96 -0.84 39.93
N ALA A 431 6.89 -1.57 39.28
CA ALA A 431 6.92 -1.72 37.83
C ALA A 431 5.62 -2.32 37.31
N LYS A 432 5.18 -3.44 37.90
CA LYS A 432 3.91 -4.09 37.55
C LYS A 432 2.72 -3.15 37.70
N ARG A 433 2.60 -2.43 38.82
CA ARG A 433 1.52 -1.46 39.04
C ARG A 433 1.48 -0.36 37.98
N ILE A 434 2.64 0.15 37.55
CA ILE A 434 2.71 1.17 36.50
C ILE A 434 2.23 0.60 35.17
N LEU A 435 2.69 -0.60 34.80
CA LEU A 435 2.32 -1.24 33.53
C LEU A 435 0.85 -1.69 33.50
N ASP A 436 0.32 -2.20 34.60
CA ASP A 436 -1.08 -2.64 34.71
C ASP A 436 -2.07 -1.45 34.60
N ASN A 437 -1.65 -0.25 35.01
CA ASN A 437 -2.43 0.99 34.91
C ASN A 437 -2.23 1.74 33.57
N LEU A 438 -1.51 1.14 32.61
CA LEU A 438 -1.27 1.76 31.32
C LEU A 438 -2.49 1.59 30.40
N HIS A 439 -3.43 2.54 30.49
CA HIS A 439 -4.60 2.55 29.62
C HIS A 439 -4.25 3.13 28.23
N PRO A 440 -4.48 2.41 27.11
CA PRO A 440 -4.10 2.87 25.77
C PRO A 440 -4.84 4.12 25.33
N ASP A 441 -6.09 4.29 25.75
CA ASP A 441 -7.00 5.34 25.26
C ASP A 441 -6.93 6.65 26.06
N SER A 442 -6.09 6.71 27.09
CA SER A 442 -5.87 7.97 27.82
C SER A 442 -4.62 8.68 27.30
N PRO A 443 -4.66 10.01 27.10
CA PRO A 443 -3.48 10.75 26.70
C PRO A 443 -2.39 10.78 27.76
N LEU A 444 -1.17 11.08 27.32
CA LEU A 444 -0.03 11.26 28.20
C LEU A 444 0.17 12.75 28.52
N PHE A 445 -0.18 13.15 29.74
CA PHE A 445 -0.15 14.57 30.14
C PHE A 445 1.20 15.08 30.64
N CYS A 446 2.05 14.19 31.17
CA CYS A 446 3.27 14.59 31.86
C CYS A 446 4.47 13.73 31.44
N ARG A 447 5.62 14.39 31.23
CA ARG A 447 6.90 13.74 30.88
C ARG A 447 7.28 12.62 31.84
N ILE A 448 7.14 12.86 33.16
CA ILE A 448 7.47 11.87 34.19
C ILE A 448 6.74 10.54 34.00
N THR A 449 5.46 10.56 33.62
CA THR A 449 4.66 9.35 33.39
C THR A 449 5.25 8.51 32.27
N PHE A 450 5.73 9.15 31.19
CA PHE A 450 6.42 8.45 30.10
C PHE A 450 7.73 7.82 30.56
N ILE A 451 8.55 8.58 31.28
CA ILE A 451 9.86 8.13 31.77
C ILE A 451 9.69 6.96 32.75
N GLU A 452 8.73 7.04 33.68
CA GLU A 452 8.44 5.98 34.64
C GLU A 452 7.92 4.71 33.98
N ALA A 453 7.07 4.83 32.95
CA ALA A 453 6.59 3.68 32.20
C ALA A 453 7.74 2.97 31.44
N LEU A 454 8.68 3.73 30.87
CA LEU A 454 9.89 3.15 30.27
C LEU A 454 10.79 2.49 31.31
N ALA A 455 10.94 3.07 32.50
CA ALA A 455 11.70 2.46 33.59
C ALA A 455 11.04 1.15 34.09
N ALA A 456 9.71 1.14 34.22
CA ALA A 456 8.94 -0.07 34.56
C ALA A 456 9.10 -1.16 33.49
N LEU A 457 9.09 -0.79 32.20
CA LEU A 457 9.35 -1.70 31.09
C LEU A 457 10.75 -2.31 31.18
N CYS A 458 11.78 -1.48 31.40
CA CYS A 458 13.17 -1.95 31.56
C CYS A 458 13.35 -2.92 32.73
N ALA A 459 12.69 -2.66 33.85
CA ALA A 459 12.74 -3.54 35.03
C ALA A 459 11.97 -4.86 34.81
N THR A 460 10.86 -4.82 34.07
CA THR A 460 10.01 -6.01 33.82
C THR A 460 10.60 -6.93 32.76
N TYR A 461 11.25 -6.38 31.74
CA TYR A 461 11.78 -7.12 30.59
C TYR A 461 13.31 -6.97 30.42
N PRO A 462 14.13 -7.25 31.45
CA PRO A 462 15.57 -6.98 31.43
C PRO A 462 16.30 -7.71 30.30
N ARG A 463 15.88 -8.94 29.99
CA ARG A 463 16.45 -9.75 28.90
C ARG A 463 16.20 -9.14 27.53
N GLU A 464 15.04 -8.54 27.32
CA GLU A 464 14.72 -7.89 26.05
C GLU A 464 15.52 -6.60 25.91
N VAL A 465 15.53 -5.74 26.94
CA VAL A 465 16.15 -4.40 26.86
C VAL A 465 17.68 -4.42 26.90
N SER A 466 18.30 -5.52 27.32
CA SER A 466 19.76 -5.72 27.25
C SER A 466 20.25 -6.17 25.88
N ARG A 467 19.36 -6.45 24.92
CA ARG A 467 19.76 -6.77 23.55
C ARG A 467 20.24 -5.53 22.81
N LYS A 468 21.13 -5.73 21.84
CA LYS A 468 21.70 -4.65 21.03
C LYS A 468 20.94 -4.47 19.72
N VAL A 469 20.71 -3.22 19.37
CA VAL A 469 20.12 -2.82 18.09
C VAL A 469 21.15 -3.00 16.97
N THR A 470 20.74 -3.63 15.88
CA THR A 470 21.53 -3.76 14.65
C THR A 470 21.91 -2.38 14.09
N GLY A 471 23.18 -2.19 13.75
CA GLY A 471 23.71 -0.92 13.25
C GLY A 471 24.37 -0.08 14.34
N SER A 472 23.60 0.48 15.28
CA SER A 472 24.16 1.34 16.35
C SER A 472 24.92 0.56 17.42
N ASN A 473 24.70 -0.75 17.52
CA ASN A 473 25.30 -1.64 18.53
C ASN A 473 25.05 -1.17 19.98
N LYS A 474 24.01 -0.35 20.20
CA LYS A 474 23.56 0.12 21.51
C LYS A 474 22.51 -0.84 22.06
N GLU A 475 22.53 -1.05 23.38
CA GLU A 475 21.47 -1.78 24.07
C GLU A 475 20.15 -1.01 23.96
N ILE A 476 19.03 -1.73 23.83
CA ILE A 476 17.69 -1.13 23.79
C ILE A 476 17.47 -0.21 25.00
N ARG A 477 17.91 -0.57 26.21
CA ARG A 477 17.79 0.31 27.40
C ARG A 477 18.41 1.68 27.19
N LYS A 478 19.54 1.77 26.47
CA LYS A 478 20.22 3.04 26.17
C LYS A 478 19.45 3.83 25.11
N VAL A 479 18.78 3.15 24.20
CA VAL A 479 17.88 3.78 23.21
C VAL A 479 16.64 4.35 23.91
N LEU A 480 16.01 3.60 24.81
CA LEU A 480 14.87 4.06 25.62
C LEU A 480 15.27 5.24 26.51
N TRP A 481 16.44 5.18 27.15
CA TRP A 481 16.97 6.32 27.91
C TRP A 481 17.20 7.55 27.02
N ALA A 482 17.76 7.39 25.82
CA ALA A 482 17.94 8.48 24.87
C ALA A 482 16.60 9.09 24.40
N ALA A 483 15.55 8.26 24.25
CA ALA A 483 14.21 8.73 23.89
C ALA A 483 13.59 9.65 24.95
N THR A 484 14.07 9.59 26.20
CA THR A 484 13.62 10.49 27.27
C THR A 484 14.38 11.80 27.36
N ALA A 485 15.32 12.08 26.44
CA ALA A 485 16.09 13.33 26.42
C ALA A 485 15.15 14.56 26.39
N PRO A 486 15.54 15.71 27.00
CA PRO A 486 14.65 16.85 27.14
C PRO A 486 14.03 17.29 25.80
N ASP A 487 14.84 17.46 24.77
CA ASP A 487 14.40 17.81 23.42
C ASP A 487 13.51 16.74 22.78
N ARG A 488 13.89 15.46 22.89
CA ARG A 488 13.13 14.33 22.34
C ARG A 488 11.74 14.22 22.97
N LEU A 489 11.62 14.46 24.28
CA LEU A 489 10.34 14.49 24.97
C LEU A 489 9.45 15.61 24.45
N GLU A 490 9.98 16.82 24.28
CA GLU A 490 9.18 17.93 23.77
C GLU A 490 8.75 17.70 22.30
N TRP A 491 9.62 17.12 21.45
CA TRP A 491 9.23 16.74 20.10
C TRP A 491 8.15 15.64 20.07
N LEU A 492 8.17 14.68 21.01
CA LEU A 492 7.13 13.67 21.14
C LEU A 492 5.79 14.27 21.58
N ARG A 493 5.82 15.27 22.47
CA ARG A 493 4.63 15.95 23.00
C ARG A 493 3.97 16.91 22.01
N ASN A 494 4.59 17.14 20.86
CA ASN A 494 3.98 17.91 19.77
C ASN A 494 3.01 17.07 18.91
N ASN A 495 2.94 15.74 19.09
CA ASN A 495 1.85 14.91 18.56
C ASN A 495 0.57 15.21 19.33
#